data_AF-A0A946RIY2-F1
#
_entry.id   AF-A0A946RIY2-F1
#
_cell.length_a   1.000
_cell.length_b   1.000
_cell.length_c   1.000
_cell.angle_alpha   90.00
_cell.angle_beta   90.00
_cell.angle_gamma   90.00
#
_symmetry.space_group_name_H-M   'P 1'
#
loop_
_entity.id
_entity.type
_entity.pdbx_description
1 polymer ?
#
loop_
_entity_poly.entity_id
_entity_poly.type
_entity_poly.pdbx_seq_one_letter_code
_entity_poly.pdbx_strand_id
1 'polypeptide(L)'
;NTVSNMMFSLFQFGVGERISADPTWIVALQAVGGAAGNVICVHNVVAASAVVGLVGREGEIIRKTLPVFIYYALFTGSIGYGIVSFGTNGLLNIGFIIAATIIVVACAVIIKYGMGKSQSSKVN
;
A
#
# COMPACT_ATOMS: atom_id res chain seq x y z
N ASN A 1 -2.31 10.50 -12.39
CA ASN A 1 -3.17 10.40 -11.19
C ASN A 1 -4.48 11.19 -11.34
N THR A 2 -4.46 12.48 -11.71
CA THR A 2 -5.68 13.33 -11.75
C THR A 2 -6.76 12.89 -12.76
N VAL A 3 -6.45 12.82 -14.06
CA VAL A 3 -7.42 12.44 -15.10
C VAL A 3 -7.85 10.98 -14.94
N SER A 4 -6.88 10.09 -14.66
CA SER A 4 -7.14 8.68 -14.42
C SER A 4 -8.08 8.46 -13.23
N ASN A 5 -7.89 9.18 -12.12
CA ASN A 5 -8.77 9.04 -10.96
C ASN A 5 -10.17 9.52 -11.29
N MET A 6 -10.37 10.72 -11.86
CA MET A 6 -11.72 11.18 -12.19
C MET A 6 -12.47 10.21 -13.11
N MET A 7 -11.83 9.73 -14.17
CA MET A 7 -12.48 8.83 -15.14
C MET A 7 -12.77 7.44 -14.55
N PHE A 8 -11.80 6.82 -13.87
CA PHE A 8 -11.99 5.49 -13.29
C PHE A 8 -12.84 5.52 -12.01
N SER A 9 -12.82 6.59 -11.21
CA SER A 9 -13.66 6.70 -10.01
C SER A 9 -15.13 6.77 -10.38
N LEU A 10 -15.50 7.52 -11.42
CA LEU A 10 -16.88 7.55 -11.92
C LEU A 10 -17.33 6.15 -12.39
N PHE A 11 -16.47 5.45 -13.14
CA PHE A 11 -16.75 4.09 -13.59
C PHE A 11 -16.90 3.12 -12.41
N GLN A 12 -15.95 3.12 -11.47
CA GLN A 12 -15.94 2.21 -10.32
C GLN A 12 -17.07 2.50 -9.35
N PHE A 13 -17.46 3.76 -9.18
CA PHE A 13 -18.63 4.13 -8.39
C PHE A 13 -19.89 3.50 -8.96
N GLY A 14 -20.14 3.68 -10.27
CA GLY A 14 -21.30 3.09 -10.93
C GLY A 14 -21.29 1.55 -10.96
N VAL A 15 -20.11 0.92 -10.99
CA VAL A 15 -19.99 -0.54 -10.82
C VAL A 15 -20.31 -0.94 -9.38
N GLY A 16 -19.84 -0.19 -8.39
CA GLY A 16 -20.13 -0.40 -6.97
C GLY A 16 -21.63 -0.42 -6.67
N GLU A 17 -22.37 0.56 -7.20
CA GLU A 17 -23.82 0.62 -7.08
C GLU A 17 -24.51 -0.63 -7.68
N ARG A 18 -24.03 -1.10 -8.83
CA ARG A 18 -24.61 -2.27 -9.52
C ARG A 18 -24.40 -3.58 -8.76
N ILE A 19 -23.27 -3.72 -8.06
CA ILE A 19 -22.96 -4.92 -7.27
C ILE A 19 -23.44 -4.81 -5.82
N SER A 20 -24.17 -3.75 -5.46
CA SER A 20 -24.62 -3.47 -4.09
C SER A 20 -23.49 -3.42 -3.06
N ALA A 21 -22.30 -2.99 -3.49
CA ALA A 21 -21.18 -2.68 -2.59
C ALA A 21 -21.13 -1.18 -2.34
N ASP A 22 -20.61 -0.74 -1.18
CA ASP A 22 -20.47 0.69 -0.89
C ASP A 22 -19.49 1.35 -1.89
N PRO A 23 -19.98 2.20 -2.81
CA PRO A 23 -19.15 2.78 -3.86
C PRO A 23 -18.09 3.73 -3.31
N THR A 24 -18.33 4.32 -2.12
CA THR A 24 -17.41 5.23 -1.44
C THR A 24 -16.11 4.53 -1.12
N TRP A 25 -16.19 3.32 -0.58
CA TRP A 25 -15.01 2.53 -0.21
C TRP A 25 -14.25 2.02 -1.43
N ILE A 26 -14.95 1.71 -2.52
CA ILE A 26 -14.32 1.29 -3.78
C ILE A 26 -13.46 2.44 -4.34
N VAL A 27 -14.02 3.64 -4.44
CA VAL A 27 -13.30 4.83 -4.94
C VAL A 27 -12.19 5.26 -3.98
N ALA A 28 -12.41 5.15 -2.67
CA ALA A 28 -11.37 5.42 -1.68
C ALA A 28 -10.16 4.48 -1.85
N LEU A 29 -10.42 3.18 -2.01
CA LEU A 29 -9.36 2.18 -2.25
C LEU A 29 -8.60 2.42 -3.56
N GLN A 30 -9.30 2.84 -4.61
CA GLN A 30 -8.68 3.24 -5.87
C GLN A 30 -7.70 4.41 -5.67
N ALA A 31 -8.12 5.46 -4.96
CA ALA A 31 -7.28 6.62 -4.70
C ALA A 31 -6.02 6.24 -3.90
N VAL A 32 -6.16 5.37 -2.90
CA VAL A 32 -5.03 4.83 -2.12
C VAL A 32 -4.11 3.99 -3.00
N GLY A 33 -4.65 3.11 -3.84
CA GLY A 33 -3.87 2.32 -4.79
C GLY A 33 -3.11 3.17 -5.81
N GLY A 34 -3.74 4.25 -6.28
CA GLY A 34 -3.10 5.24 -7.16
C GLY A 34 -1.95 5.99 -6.49
N ALA A 35 -2.11 6.36 -5.21
CA ALA A 35 -1.03 6.96 -4.42
C ALA A 35 0.13 5.97 -4.21
N ALA A 36 -0.17 4.71 -3.89
CA ALA A 36 0.83 3.66 -3.74
C ALA A 36 1.62 3.43 -5.05
N GLY A 37 0.92 3.28 -6.18
CA GLY A 37 1.55 3.06 -7.49
C GLY A 37 2.45 4.21 -7.94
N ASN A 38 2.17 5.44 -7.49
CA ASN A 38 2.98 6.62 -7.79
C ASN A 38 4.44 6.49 -7.28
N VAL A 39 4.68 5.67 -6.25
CA VAL A 39 6.00 5.43 -5.65
C VAL A 39 6.94 4.65 -6.57
N ILE A 40 6.40 3.78 -7.43
CA ILE A 40 7.18 2.93 -8.36
C ILE A 40 7.08 3.39 -9.81
N CYS A 41 6.39 4.49 -10.07
CA CYS A 41 6.06 4.90 -11.43
C CYS A 41 7.32 5.35 -12.19
N VAL A 42 7.56 4.78 -13.38
CA VAL A 42 8.80 4.96 -14.14
C VAL A 42 9.08 6.44 -14.41
N HIS A 43 8.08 7.23 -14.81
CA HIS A 43 8.26 8.68 -15.02
C HIS A 43 8.76 9.45 -13.78
N ASN A 44 8.31 9.09 -12.57
CA ASN A 44 8.76 9.72 -11.34
C ASN A 44 10.17 9.26 -10.97
N VAL A 45 10.46 7.97 -11.16
CA VAL A 45 11.77 7.39 -10.86
C VAL A 45 12.84 7.86 -11.84
N VAL A 46 12.52 7.95 -13.14
CA VAL A 46 13.39 8.53 -14.18
C VAL A 46 13.74 9.96 -13.79
N ALA A 47 12.73 10.79 -13.50
CA ALA A 47 12.92 12.18 -13.09
C ALA A 47 13.77 12.31 -11.83
N ALA A 48 13.50 11.51 -10.80
CA ALA A 48 14.29 11.51 -9.57
C ALA A 48 15.74 11.07 -9.84
N SER A 49 15.95 10.03 -10.64
CA SER A 49 17.28 9.51 -10.97
C SER A 49 18.13 10.53 -11.74
N ALA A 50 17.49 11.34 -12.60
CA ALA A 50 18.16 12.44 -13.31
C ALA A 50 18.66 13.54 -12.36
N VAL A 51 17.88 13.90 -11.33
CA VAL A 51 18.24 14.95 -10.36
C VAL A 51 19.39 14.53 -9.45
N VAL A 52 19.43 13.26 -9.04
CA VAL A 52 20.46 12.74 -8.12
C VAL A 52 21.68 12.13 -8.82
N GLY A 53 21.74 12.19 -10.16
CA GLY A 53 22.87 11.68 -10.95
C GLY A 53 22.94 10.14 -11.05
N LEU A 54 21.82 9.44 -10.88
CA LEU A 54 21.71 7.98 -10.95
C LEU A 54 21.05 7.51 -12.27
N VAL A 55 21.24 8.25 -13.37
CA VAL A 55 20.68 7.95 -14.68
C VAL A 55 21.07 6.53 -15.13
N GLY A 56 20.10 5.77 -15.65
CA GLY A 56 20.29 4.39 -16.06
C GLY A 56 20.22 3.35 -14.92
N ARG A 57 20.04 3.78 -13.66
CA ARG A 57 19.83 2.89 -12.50
C ARG A 57 18.40 2.89 -11.98
N GLU A 58 17.44 3.30 -12.81
CA GLU A 58 16.02 3.39 -12.47
C GLU A 58 15.44 2.07 -11.97
N GLY A 59 15.82 0.96 -12.58
CA GLY A 59 15.41 -0.38 -12.14
C GLY A 59 15.90 -0.72 -10.73
N GLU A 60 17.07 -0.23 -10.32
CA GLU A 60 17.57 -0.42 -8.96
C GLU A 60 16.78 0.40 -7.94
N ILE A 61 16.39 1.62 -8.31
CA ILE A 61 15.53 2.48 -7.50
C ILE A 61 14.15 1.82 -7.34
N ILE A 62 13.51 1.40 -8.45
CA ILE A 62 12.23 0.70 -8.42
C ILE A 62 12.32 -0.55 -7.55
N ARG A 63 13.38 -1.34 -7.68
CA ARG A 63 13.58 -2.56 -6.89
C ARG A 63 13.73 -2.28 -5.39
N LYS A 64 14.32 -1.14 -5.01
CA LYS A 64 14.40 -0.69 -3.62
C LYS A 64 13.08 -0.13 -3.10
N THR A 65 12.27 0.50 -3.94
CA THR A 65 10.94 1.04 -3.57
C THR A 65 9.82 0.00 -3.62
N LEU A 66 10.02 -1.11 -4.34
CA LEU A 66 9.01 -2.16 -4.51
C LEU A 66 8.54 -2.79 -3.18
N PRO A 67 9.40 -3.09 -2.19
CA PRO A 67 8.94 -3.57 -0.88
C PRO A 67 8.03 -2.56 -0.17
N VAL A 68 8.32 -1.26 -0.29
CA VAL A 68 7.49 -0.19 0.30
C VAL A 68 6.12 -0.17 -0.37
N PHE A 69 6.07 -0.27 -1.70
CA PHE A 69 4.83 -0.39 -2.46
C PHE A 69 4.00 -1.61 -2.05
N ILE A 70 4.63 -2.79 -1.97
CA ILE A 70 3.95 -4.05 -1.60
C ILE A 70 3.36 -3.94 -0.20
N TYR A 71 4.14 -3.47 0.78
CA TYR A 71 3.66 -3.29 2.15
C TYR A 71 2.47 -2.32 2.19
N TYR A 72 2.63 -1.15 1.57
CA TYR A 72 1.60 -0.12 1.59
C TYR A 72 0.30 -0.59 0.93
N ALA A 73 0.40 -1.19 -0.28
CA ALA A 73 -0.76 -1.68 -1.03
C ALA A 73 -1.47 -2.85 -0.34
N LEU A 74 -0.72 -3.84 0.18
CA LEU A 74 -1.32 -4.99 0.86
C LEU A 74 -1.98 -4.58 2.17
N PHE A 75 -1.34 -3.70 2.94
CA PHE A 75 -1.86 -3.28 4.24
C PHE A 75 -3.16 -2.48 4.10
N THR A 76 -3.15 -1.41 3.30
CA THR A 76 -4.34 -0.58 3.11
C THR A 76 -5.45 -1.32 2.37
N GLY A 77 -5.09 -2.20 1.40
CA GLY A 77 -6.05 -3.05 0.70
C GLY A 77 -6.76 -4.02 1.64
N SER A 78 -6.03 -4.64 2.57
CA SER A 78 -6.61 -5.56 3.57
C SER A 78 -7.60 -4.85 4.49
N ILE A 79 -7.27 -3.63 4.93
CA ILE A 79 -8.17 -2.81 5.75
C ILE A 79 -9.44 -2.46 4.97
N GLY A 80 -9.31 -1.92 3.76
CA GLY A 80 -10.49 -1.52 2.98
C GLY A 80 -11.39 -2.72 2.63
N TYR A 81 -10.81 -3.88 2.32
CA TYR A 81 -11.60 -5.10 2.13
C TYR A 81 -12.34 -5.52 3.40
N GLY A 82 -11.70 -5.43 4.56
CA GLY A 82 -12.32 -5.70 5.86
C GLY A 82 -13.52 -4.80 6.14
N ILE A 83 -13.42 -3.52 5.78
CA ILE A 83 -14.49 -2.53 5.96
C ILE A 83 -15.65 -2.79 4.99
N VAL A 84 -15.38 -2.98 3.70
CA VAL A 84 -16.42 -3.29 2.69
C VAL A 84 -17.19 -4.55 3.07
N SER A 85 -16.51 -5.54 3.65
CA SER A 85 -17.09 -6.84 3.99
C SER A 85 -17.62 -6.93 5.42
N PHE A 86 -17.64 -5.81 6.16
CA PHE A 86 -18.05 -5.75 7.56
C PHE A 86 -19.52 -6.12 7.77
N GLY A 87 -20.40 -5.65 6.88
CA GLY A 87 -21.86 -5.88 6.98
C GLY A 87 -22.27 -7.36 6.89
N THR A 88 -21.48 -8.19 6.20
CA THR A 88 -21.81 -9.61 5.95
C THR A 88 -21.14 -10.57 6.92
N ASN A 89 -19.92 -10.27 7.38
CA ASN A 89 -19.08 -11.21 8.15
C ASN A 89 -18.75 -10.72 9.58
N GLY A 90 -19.18 -9.51 9.96
CA GLY A 90 -18.83 -8.91 11.25
C GLY A 90 -17.33 -8.60 11.38
N LEU A 91 -16.86 -8.47 12.62
CA LEU A 91 -15.46 -8.09 12.95
C LEU A 91 -14.41 -9.15 12.55
N LEU A 92 -14.77 -10.43 12.46
CA LEU A 92 -13.86 -11.52 12.09
C LEU A 92 -13.81 -11.72 10.58
N ASN A 93 -13.59 -10.64 9.83
CA ASN A 93 -13.43 -10.70 8.38
C ASN A 93 -11.99 -11.07 8.00
N ILE A 94 -11.83 -11.82 6.89
CA ILE A 94 -10.53 -12.15 6.28
C ILE A 94 -9.64 -10.90 6.11
N GLY A 95 -10.21 -9.74 5.75
CA GLY A 95 -9.47 -8.48 5.62
C GLY A 95 -8.81 -8.02 6.92
N PHE A 96 -9.54 -8.08 8.04
CA PHE A 96 -8.98 -7.72 9.35
C PHE A 96 -7.95 -8.74 9.85
N ILE A 97 -8.14 -10.03 9.55
CA ILE A 97 -7.18 -11.09 9.89
C ILE A 97 -5.86 -10.89 9.14
N ILE A 98 -5.93 -10.60 7.84
CA ILE A 98 -4.74 -10.32 7.03
C ILE A 98 -4.06 -9.04 7.52
N ALA A 99 -4.82 -7.97 7.77
CA ALA A 99 -4.26 -6.72 8.30
C ALA A 99 -3.57 -6.93 9.66
N ALA A 100 -4.20 -7.68 10.59
CA ALA A 100 -3.60 -8.02 11.87
C ALA A 100 -2.33 -8.85 11.71
N THR A 101 -2.31 -9.82 10.79
CA THR A 101 -1.12 -10.63 10.49
C THR A 101 0.02 -9.77 9.96
N ILE A 102 -0.26 -8.84 9.05
CA ILE A 102 0.73 -7.88 8.52
C ILE A 102 1.30 -7.01 9.64
N ILE A 103 0.44 -6.51 10.55
CA ILE A 103 0.88 -5.73 11.72
C ILE A 103 1.76 -6.57 12.64
N VAL A 104 1.35 -7.79 12.97
CA VAL A 104 2.12 -8.69 13.84
C VAL A 104 3.49 -8.99 13.24
N VAL A 105 3.56 -9.30 11.94
CA VAL A 105 4.83 -9.52 11.24
C VAL A 105 5.69 -8.26 11.23
N ALA A 106 5.10 -7.09 10.95
CA ALA A 106 5.83 -5.82 10.97
C ALA A 106 6.38 -5.50 12.37
N CYS A 107 5.55 -5.65 13.42
CA CYS A 107 5.97 -5.49 14.82
C CYS A 107 7.06 -6.49 15.20
N ALA A 108 6.94 -7.76 14.81
CA ALA A 108 7.96 -8.78 15.08
C ALA A 108 9.30 -8.48 14.39
N VAL A 109 9.27 -8.00 13.15
CA VAL A 109 10.45 -7.53 12.42
C VAL A 109 11.07 -6.32 13.13
N ILE A 110 10.27 -5.31 13.49
CA ILE A 110 10.75 -4.12 14.19
C ILE A 110 11.36 -4.48 15.55
N ILE A 111 10.73 -5.37 16.32
CA ILE A 111 11.25 -5.83 17.61
C ILE A 111 12.56 -6.59 17.40
N LYS A 112 12.61 -7.54 16.46
CA LYS A 112 13.81 -8.35 16.19
C LYS A 112 15.00 -7.49 15.72
N TYR A 113 14.77 -6.56 14.78
CA TYR A 113 15.84 -5.68 14.28
C TYR A 113 16.13 -4.49 15.21
N GLY A 114 15.14 -4.03 15.99
CA GLY A 114 15.29 -2.99 17.01
C GLY A 114 16.07 -3.48 18.24
N MET A 115 15.85 -4.72 18.68
CA MET A 115 16.62 -5.34 19.76
C MET A 115 18.08 -5.62 19.37
N GLY A 116 18.36 -5.88 18.08
CA GLY A 116 19.71 -6.08 17.56
C GLY A 116 20.61 -4.84 17.69
N LYS A 117 20.05 -3.63 17.57
CA LYS A 117 20.80 -2.38 17.79
C LYS A 117 21.06 -2.08 19.27
N SER A 118 20.20 -2.53 20.18
CA SER A 118 20.35 -2.26 21.63
C SER A 118 21.50 -3.06 22.27
N GLN A 119 21.80 -4.27 21.77
CA GLN A 119 22.94 -5.05 22.27
C GLN A 119 24.29 -4.54 21.78
N SER A 120 24.40 -4.04 20.54
CA SER A 120 25.67 -3.51 20.02
C SER A 120 26.12 -2.21 20.70
N SER A 121 25.22 -1.47 21.36
CA SER A 121 25.56 -0.25 22.11
C SER A 121 25.96 -0.51 23.56
N LYS A 122 25.80 -1.75 24.08
CA LYS A 122 26.20 -2.12 25.45
C LYS A 122 27.54 -2.86 25.52
N VAL A 123 28.22 -3.04 24.39
CA VAL A 123 29.48 -3.79 24.25
C VAL A 123 30.67 -2.88 23.87
N ASN A 124 30.45 -1.56 23.75
CA ASN A 124 31.51 -0.56 23.60
C ASN A 124 31.58 0.33 24.83
#